data_AF-A0A424JJL4-F1
#
_entry.id   AF-A0A424JJL4-F1
#
_cell.length_a   1.000
_cell.length_b   1.000
_cell.length_c   1.000
_cell.angle_alpha   90.00
_cell.angle_beta   90.00
_cell.angle_gamma   90.00
#
_symmetry.space_group_name_H-M   'P 1'
#
loop_
_entity.id
_entity.type
_entity.pdbx_description
1 polymer ?
#
loop_
_entity_poly.entity_id
_entity_poly.type
_entity_poly.pdbx_seq_one_letter_code
_entity_poly.pdbx_strand_id
1 'polypeptide(L)'
;MLYFAYGSNLHHKQMKKRCSQSKYIGCYTLKNYKLFFRNFYFGGGVADIQKKKNSHVLGAVYKITKKDEKKLDVYEDYPNTYIKKYFKIHGKKVMFYYMPKKTKHVAPSKRYLNIIIQGYKDCGYKENYIVISGNKKIKVK
;
A
#
# COMPACT_ATOMS: atom_id res chain seq x y z
N MET A 1 -9.64 3.19 -13.85
CA MET A 1 -10.01 2.82 -12.47
C MET A 1 -9.17 3.61 -11.48
N LEU A 2 -9.66 3.87 -10.27
CA LEU A 2 -8.84 4.42 -9.19
C LEU A 2 -8.30 3.30 -8.31
N TYR A 3 -7.01 3.38 -7.96
CA TYR A 3 -6.30 2.41 -7.15
C TYR A 3 -5.61 3.11 -5.99
N PHE A 4 -5.78 2.58 -4.77
CA PHE A 4 -5.13 3.05 -3.56
C PHE A 4 -3.95 2.14 -3.21
N ALA A 5 -2.75 2.70 -3.24
CA ALA A 5 -1.53 2.06 -2.78
C ALA A 5 -1.20 2.49 -1.35
N TYR A 6 -0.70 1.56 -0.54
CA TYR A 6 -0.28 1.81 0.85
C TYR A 6 1.05 1.11 1.22
N GLY A 7 1.66 0.42 0.25
CA GLY A 7 2.88 -0.37 0.40
C GLY A 7 3.92 -0.02 -0.66
N SER A 8 4.60 -1.02 -1.23
CA SER A 8 5.68 -0.81 -2.22
C SER A 8 5.24 -0.07 -3.49
N ASN A 9 3.95 -0.14 -3.86
CA ASN A 9 3.39 0.61 -5.00
C ASN A 9 3.30 2.13 -4.76
N LEU A 10 3.62 2.62 -3.56
CA LEU A 10 3.82 4.05 -3.31
C LEU A 10 5.07 4.59 -4.02
N HIS A 11 6.07 3.76 -4.28
CA HIS A 11 7.31 4.16 -4.93
C HIS A 11 7.09 4.39 -6.42
N HIS A 12 7.20 5.65 -6.88
CA HIS A 12 6.77 6.07 -8.22
C HIS A 12 7.49 5.29 -9.33
N LYS A 13 8.81 5.09 -9.19
CA LYS A 13 9.60 4.35 -10.19
C LYS A 13 9.18 2.88 -10.27
N GLN A 14 8.76 2.26 -9.16
CA GLN A 14 8.27 0.87 -9.19
C GLN A 14 6.85 0.81 -9.76
N MET A 15 5.99 1.74 -9.34
CA MET A 15 4.63 1.85 -9.86
C MET A 15 4.64 2.09 -11.37
N LYS A 16 5.53 2.94 -11.89
CA LYS A 16 5.67 3.19 -13.33
C LYS A 16 6.20 1.97 -14.10
N LYS A 17 7.09 1.18 -13.50
CA LYS A 17 7.59 -0.07 -14.10
C LYS A 17 6.49 -1.13 -14.22
N ARG A 18 5.65 -1.27 -13.17
CA ARG A 18 4.51 -2.21 -13.17
C ARG A 18 3.36 -1.71 -14.04
N CYS A 19 3.04 -0.43 -13.92
CA CYS A 19 1.89 0.23 -14.53
C CYS A 19 2.36 1.45 -15.31
N SER A 20 2.80 1.24 -16.56
CA SER A 20 3.38 2.32 -17.38
C SER A 20 2.39 3.43 -17.70
N GLN A 21 1.09 3.15 -17.72
CA GLN A 21 0.04 4.14 -17.99
C GLN A 21 -0.59 4.72 -16.72
N SER A 22 -0.08 4.35 -15.54
CA SER A 22 -0.55 4.91 -14.27
C SER A 22 -0.29 6.42 -14.19
N LYS A 23 -1.25 7.14 -13.61
CA LYS A 23 -1.15 8.56 -13.28
C LYS A 23 -1.37 8.73 -11.78
N TYR A 24 -0.40 9.33 -11.09
CA TYR A 24 -0.55 9.72 -9.70
C TYR A 24 -1.63 10.80 -9.58
N ILE A 25 -2.56 10.64 -8.64
CA ILE A 25 -3.65 11.60 -8.38
C ILE A 25 -3.37 12.43 -7.13
N GLY A 26 -2.89 11.80 -6.07
CA GLY A 26 -2.64 12.49 -4.81
C GLY A 26 -2.52 11.56 -3.61
N CYS A 27 -2.02 12.12 -2.51
CA CYS A 27 -2.03 11.48 -1.20
C CYS A 27 -3.45 11.23 -0.72
N TYR A 28 -3.64 10.12 -0.01
CA TYR A 28 -4.90 9.84 0.66
C TYR A 28 -4.69 9.08 1.97
N THR A 29 -5.46 9.44 2.98
CA THR A 29 -5.45 8.77 4.28
C THR A 29 -6.71 7.92 4.44
N LEU A 30 -6.52 6.60 4.45
CA LEU A 30 -7.61 5.65 4.64
C LEU A 30 -7.91 5.47 6.12
N LYS A 31 -9.07 5.98 6.56
CA LYS A 31 -9.57 5.87 7.95
C LYS A 31 -10.09 4.47 8.27
N ASN A 32 -10.05 4.09 9.54
CA ASN A 32 -10.50 2.80 10.10
C ASN A 32 -9.72 1.57 9.62
N TYR A 33 -8.50 1.80 9.14
CA TYR A 33 -7.54 0.76 8.78
C TYR A 33 -6.22 0.99 9.49
N LYS A 34 -5.43 -0.07 9.61
CA LYS A 34 -4.08 -0.02 10.15
C LYS A 34 -3.14 -0.83 9.27
N LEU A 35 -1.95 -0.29 9.01
CA LEU A 35 -0.88 -0.94 8.27
C LEU A 35 -0.26 -2.03 9.13
N PHE A 36 -0.03 -3.19 8.52
CA PHE A 36 0.53 -4.35 9.18
C PHE A 36 1.47 -5.08 8.22
N PHE A 37 2.54 -5.69 8.74
CA PHE A 37 3.42 -6.52 7.92
C PHE A 37 3.20 -7.98 8.24
N ARG A 38 2.97 -8.78 7.20
CA ARG A 38 2.58 -10.19 7.25
C ARG A 38 3.23 -10.95 6.12
N ASN A 39 3.24 -12.27 6.22
CA ASN A 39 3.77 -13.21 5.22
C ASN A 39 5.26 -12.97 4.92
N PHE A 40 6.10 -13.98 5.18
CA PHE A 40 7.53 -13.84 4.95
C PHE A 40 7.84 -13.89 3.44
N TYR A 41 8.19 -12.74 2.88
CA TYR A 41 8.54 -12.56 1.47
C TYR A 41 9.51 -11.37 1.30
N PHE A 42 10.39 -11.39 0.30
CA PHE A 42 11.47 -10.39 0.17
C PHE A 42 12.35 -10.23 1.45
N GLY A 43 12.57 -11.33 2.18
CA GLY A 43 13.37 -11.35 3.40
C GLY A 43 12.71 -10.72 4.63
N GLY A 44 11.37 -10.53 4.62
CA GLY A 44 10.62 -10.04 5.78
C GLY A 44 9.10 -10.03 5.54
N GLY A 45 8.34 -9.32 6.37
CA GLY A 45 6.90 -9.15 6.17
C GLY A 45 6.57 -8.15 5.06
N VAL A 46 5.56 -8.45 4.25
CA VAL A 46 5.00 -7.55 3.24
C VAL A 46 3.80 -6.77 3.77
N ALA A 47 3.53 -5.62 3.17
CA ALA A 47 2.53 -4.67 3.65
C ALA A 47 1.08 -5.13 3.38
N ASP A 48 0.27 -5.21 4.42
CA ASP A 48 -1.18 -5.46 4.38
C ASP A 48 -1.90 -4.41 5.22
N ILE A 49 -3.21 -4.25 5.01
CA ILE A 49 -4.06 -3.44 5.87
C ILE A 49 -5.15 -4.28 6.52
N GLN A 50 -5.42 -3.99 7.79
CA GLN A 50 -6.53 -4.60 8.53
C GLN A 50 -7.49 -3.52 9.02
N LYS A 51 -8.77 -3.86 9.17
CA LYS A 51 -9.72 -2.97 9.82
C LYS A 51 -9.30 -2.75 11.27
N LYS A 52 -9.26 -1.50 11.70
CA LYS A 52 -9.06 -1.10 13.10
C LYS A 52 -9.70 0.27 13.31
N LYS A 53 -10.68 0.35 14.23
CA LYS A 53 -11.34 1.61 14.60
C LYS A 53 -10.30 2.61 15.13
N ASN A 54 -10.52 3.90 14.89
CA ASN A 54 -9.66 5.00 15.34
C ASN A 54 -8.20 4.88 14.86
N SER A 55 -7.97 4.23 13.73
CA SER A 55 -6.67 4.12 13.07
C SER A 55 -6.76 4.63 11.64
N HIS A 56 -5.60 4.93 11.06
CA HIS A 56 -5.52 5.35 9.66
C HIS A 56 -4.29 4.76 8.98
N VAL A 57 -4.36 4.67 7.65
CA VAL A 57 -3.25 4.27 6.79
C VAL A 57 -2.99 5.38 5.80
N LEU A 58 -1.74 5.84 5.77
CA LEU A 58 -1.26 6.76 4.75
C LEU A 58 -1.06 5.99 3.45
N GLY A 59 -1.45 6.59 2.33
CA GLY A 59 -1.23 6.01 1.02
C GLY A 59 -1.39 7.01 -0.10
N ALA A 60 -1.52 6.54 -1.32
CA ALA A 60 -1.73 7.38 -2.49
C ALA A 60 -2.72 6.76 -3.46
N VAL A 61 -3.43 7.63 -4.17
CA VAL A 61 -4.38 7.24 -5.20
C VAL A 61 -3.75 7.42 -6.56
N TYR A 62 -3.89 6.40 -7.40
CA TYR A 62 -3.48 6.38 -8.79
C TYR A 62 -4.70 6.16 -9.68
N LYS A 63 -4.71 6.79 -10.85
CA LYS A 63 -5.57 6.39 -11.96
C LYS A 63 -4.82 5.35 -12.80
N ILE A 64 -5.40 4.17 -12.92
CA ILE A 64 -4.82 3.05 -13.66
C ILE A 64 -5.77 2.56 -14.76
N THR A 65 -5.21 1.98 -15.81
CA THR A 65 -5.97 1.33 -16.90
C THR A 65 -6.34 -0.12 -16.54
N LYS A 66 -7.21 -0.76 -17.33
CA LYS A 66 -7.47 -2.22 -17.18
C LYS A 66 -6.22 -3.06 -17.45
N LYS A 67 -5.30 -2.60 -18.31
CA LYS A 67 -4.03 -3.29 -18.57
C LYS A 67 -3.10 -3.22 -17.36
N ASP A 68 -3.02 -2.05 -16.73
CA ASP A 68 -2.26 -1.86 -15.49
C ASP A 68 -2.82 -2.72 -14.35
N GLU A 69 -4.16 -2.79 -14.23
CA GLU A 69 -4.84 -3.66 -13.26
C GLU A 69 -4.42 -5.12 -13.42
N LYS A 70 -4.44 -5.67 -14.64
CA LYS A 70 -4.00 -7.06 -14.88
C LYS A 70 -2.55 -7.30 -14.45
N LYS A 71 -1.67 -6.32 -14.66
CA LYS A 71 -0.27 -6.42 -14.22
C LYS A 71 -0.15 -6.38 -12.70
N LEU A 72 -0.97 -5.57 -12.03
CA LEU A 72 -1.04 -5.56 -10.57
C LEU A 72 -1.61 -6.87 -10.04
N ASP A 73 -2.61 -7.46 -10.69
CA ASP A 73 -3.18 -8.75 -10.27
C ASP A 73 -2.14 -9.86 -10.26
N VAL A 74 -1.29 -9.92 -11.28
CA VAL A 74 -0.16 -10.86 -11.32
C VAL A 74 0.86 -10.54 -10.21
N TYR A 75 1.17 -9.27 -10.00
CA TYR A 75 2.17 -8.85 -9.00
C TYR A 75 1.72 -9.11 -7.54
N GLU A 76 0.44 -8.91 -7.27
CA GLU A 76 -0.18 -9.08 -5.95
C GLU A 76 -0.68 -10.51 -5.73
N ASP A 77 -0.40 -11.43 -6.66
CA ASP A 77 -0.86 -12.83 -6.63
C ASP A 77 -2.36 -12.92 -6.35
N TYR A 78 -3.14 -12.12 -7.08
CA TYR A 78 -4.60 -12.11 -7.01
C TYR A 78 -5.18 -13.31 -7.77
N PRO A 79 -6.17 -14.05 -7.20
CA PRO A 79 -6.87 -13.80 -5.94
C PRO A 79 -6.32 -14.61 -4.73
N ASN A 80 -5.15 -15.23 -4.85
CA ASN A 80 -4.62 -16.17 -3.85
C ASN A 80 -4.13 -15.46 -2.57
N THR A 81 -3.16 -14.55 -2.70
CA THR A 81 -2.55 -13.86 -1.56
C THR A 81 -3.35 -12.61 -1.19
N TYR A 82 -3.71 -11.79 -2.18
CA TYR A 82 -4.53 -10.60 -1.99
C TYR A 82 -5.84 -10.70 -2.75
N ILE A 83 -6.90 -10.13 -2.16
CA ILE A 83 -8.18 -9.90 -2.83
C ILE A 83 -8.38 -8.41 -3.08
N LYS A 84 -9.22 -8.08 -4.07
CA LYS A 84 -9.61 -6.69 -4.35
C LYS A 84 -10.73 -6.29 -3.40
N LYS A 85 -10.54 -5.16 -2.73
CA LYS A 85 -11.60 -4.46 -2.00
C LYS A 85 -11.76 -3.06 -2.54
N TYR A 86 -12.91 -2.47 -2.22
CA TYR A 86 -13.27 -1.16 -2.71
C TYR A 86 -13.77 -0.28 -1.58
N PHE A 87 -13.46 1.00 -1.68
CA PHE A 87 -14.05 2.07 -0.88
C PHE A 87 -14.42 3.24 -1.79
N LYS A 88 -15.03 4.29 -1.23
CA LYS A 88 -15.40 5.49 -1.98
C LYS A 88 -14.61 6.69 -1.51
N ILE A 89 -14.12 7.49 -2.44
CA ILE A 89 -13.59 8.85 -2.22
C ILE A 89 -14.47 9.81 -3.01
N HIS A 90 -15.17 10.72 -2.34
CA HIS A 90 -16.09 11.67 -2.98
C HIS A 90 -17.03 11.00 -4.00
N GLY A 91 -17.65 9.87 -3.60
CA GLY A 91 -18.54 9.07 -4.45
C GLY A 91 -17.85 8.16 -5.48
N LYS A 92 -16.55 8.37 -5.79
CA LYS A 92 -15.80 7.55 -6.76
C LYS A 92 -15.26 6.27 -6.12
N LYS A 93 -15.48 5.13 -6.77
CA LYS A 93 -15.00 3.82 -6.34
C LYS A 93 -13.47 3.72 -6.50
N VAL A 94 -12.79 3.31 -5.43
CA VAL A 94 -11.33 3.14 -5.36
C VAL A 94 -11.00 1.72 -4.93
N MET A 95 -10.22 1.03 -5.74
CA MET A 95 -9.76 -0.33 -5.49
C MET A 95 -8.52 -0.32 -4.59
N PHE A 96 -8.36 -1.33 -3.74
CA PHE A 96 -7.12 -1.63 -3.05
C PHE A 96 -6.99 -3.15 -2.85
N TYR A 97 -5.76 -3.63 -2.72
CA TYR A 97 -5.48 -5.02 -2.40
C TYR A 97 -5.55 -5.25 -0.89
N TYR A 98 -6.10 -6.38 -0.47
CA TYR A 98 -6.30 -6.74 0.93
C TYR A 98 -6.03 -8.22 1.14
N MET A 99 -5.20 -8.61 2.12
CA MET A 99 -5.03 -10.02 2.43
C MET A 99 -6.24 -10.55 3.22
N PRO A 100 -6.98 -11.57 2.77
CA PRO A 100 -8.09 -12.13 3.55
C PRO A 100 -7.59 -12.86 4.80
N LYS A 101 -6.52 -13.66 4.67
CA LYS A 101 -5.92 -14.43 5.77
C LYS A 101 -4.96 -13.56 6.58
N LYS A 102 -5.30 -13.30 7.85
CA LYS A 102 -4.51 -12.44 8.74
C LYS A 102 -3.53 -13.26 9.58
N THR A 103 -2.31 -13.46 9.07
CA THR A 103 -1.21 -14.20 9.74
C THR A 103 -0.48 -13.38 10.79
N LYS A 104 0.37 -13.97 11.64
CA LYS A 104 1.10 -13.22 12.69
C LYS A 104 1.98 -12.09 12.09
N HIS A 105 2.31 -11.10 12.91
CA HIS A 105 3.19 -10.02 12.48
C HIS A 105 4.58 -10.57 12.12
N VAL A 106 5.07 -10.15 10.96
CA VAL A 106 6.45 -10.40 10.53
C VAL A 106 7.08 -9.05 10.23
N ALA A 107 8.24 -8.76 10.81
CA ALA A 107 8.92 -7.49 10.56
C ALA A 107 9.35 -7.40 9.08
N PRO A 108 9.16 -6.25 8.41
CA PRO A 108 9.64 -6.07 7.03
C PRO A 108 11.16 -6.05 6.99
N SER A 109 11.74 -6.47 5.87
CA SER A 109 13.18 -6.28 5.64
C SER A 109 13.51 -4.79 5.52
N LYS A 110 14.71 -4.39 5.92
CA LYS A 110 15.17 -2.98 5.82
C LYS A 110 15.06 -2.46 4.38
N ARG A 111 15.39 -3.30 3.39
CA ARG A 111 15.27 -2.98 1.97
C ARG A 111 13.82 -2.72 1.56
N TYR A 112 12.89 -3.60 1.96
CA TYR A 112 11.47 -3.41 1.65
C TYR A 112 10.89 -2.17 2.32
N LEU A 113 11.26 -1.95 3.59
CA LEU A 113 10.85 -0.77 4.33
C LEU A 113 11.33 0.52 3.65
N ASN A 114 12.60 0.59 3.22
CA ASN A 114 13.16 1.74 2.52
C ASN A 114 12.41 2.08 1.22
N ILE A 115 11.90 1.08 0.49
CA ILE A 115 11.07 1.30 -0.70
C ILE A 115 9.76 2.02 -0.32
N ILE A 116 9.10 1.58 0.76
CA ILE A 116 7.86 2.21 1.23
C ILE A 116 8.14 3.63 1.72
N ILE A 117 9.23 3.83 2.47
CA ILE A 117 9.69 5.14 2.92
C ILE A 117 9.87 6.09 1.74
N GLN A 118 10.61 5.65 0.71
CA GLN A 118 10.83 6.45 -0.48
C GLN A 118 9.50 6.72 -1.21
N GLY A 119 8.59 5.75 -1.24
CA GLY A 119 7.26 5.96 -1.79
C GLY A 119 6.45 7.04 -1.07
N TYR A 120 6.56 7.16 0.25
CA TYR A 120 5.92 8.28 0.98
C TYR A 120 6.50 9.63 0.56
N LYS A 121 7.83 9.71 0.39
CA LYS A 121 8.51 10.92 -0.11
C LYS A 121 8.05 11.27 -1.53
N ASP A 122 8.03 10.28 -2.42
CA ASP A 122 7.57 10.44 -3.81
C ASP A 122 6.13 10.96 -3.88
N CYS A 123 5.28 10.50 -2.97
CA CYS A 123 3.90 10.94 -2.87
C CYS A 123 3.75 12.34 -2.27
N GLY A 124 4.81 12.95 -1.72
CA GLY A 124 4.75 14.30 -1.13
C GLY A 124 4.36 14.33 0.35
N TYR A 125 4.45 13.21 1.06
CA TYR A 125 4.35 13.22 2.52
C TYR A 125 5.60 13.87 3.12
N LYS A 126 5.43 15.03 3.75
CA LYS A 126 6.51 15.79 4.42
C LYS A 126 6.98 15.13 5.71
N GLU A 127 6.14 14.29 6.31
CA GLU A 127 6.44 13.63 7.57
C GLU A 127 7.12 12.28 7.33
N ASN A 128 8.32 12.16 7.85
CA ASN A 128 9.21 11.01 7.74
C ASN A 128 8.78 9.80 8.58
N TYR A 129 7.52 9.67 9.01
CA TYR A 129 7.10 8.50 9.77
C TYR A 129 6.32 7.50 8.93
N ILE A 130 6.72 6.24 9.05
CA ILE A 130 5.82 5.13 8.76
C ILE A 130 5.17 4.77 10.08
N VAL A 131 3.85 4.88 10.16
CA VAL A 131 3.08 4.32 11.27
C VAL A 131 3.01 2.81 11.06
N ILE A 132 4.00 2.11 11.62
CA ILE A 132 3.99 0.64 11.66
C ILE A 132 3.25 0.21 12.91
N SER A 133 2.66 -0.97 12.83
CA SER A 133 1.82 -1.54 13.87
C SER A 133 2.40 -1.44 15.29
N GLY A 134 1.69 -0.73 16.17
CA GLY A 134 1.85 -0.80 17.63
C GLY A 134 2.72 0.32 18.18
N ASN A 135 2.21 1.57 18.18
CA ASN A 135 2.84 2.79 18.72
C ASN A 135 4.30 3.10 18.30
N LYS A 136 4.94 2.23 17.51
CA LYS A 136 6.27 2.42 16.93
C LYS A 136 6.14 3.26 15.67
N LYS A 137 6.31 4.57 15.84
CA LYS A 137 6.63 5.46 14.72
C LYS A 137 8.05 5.14 14.29
N ILE A 138 8.25 4.57 13.11
CA ILE A 138 9.59 4.47 12.55
C ILE A 138 9.93 5.83 11.95
N LYS A 139 10.77 6.58 12.67
CA LYS A 139 11.34 7.84 12.20
C LYS A 139 12.37 7.53 11.12
N VAL A 140 12.10 7.96 9.90
CA VAL A 140 13.07 7.93 8.81
C VAL A 140 14.05 9.07 9.08
N LYS A 141 15.26 8.73 9.53
CA LYS A 141 16.40 9.65 9.50
C LYS A 141 16.83 9.83 8.05
#